data_AF-A0A932QSC8-F1
#
_entry.id   AF-A0A932QSC8-F1
#
_cell.length_a   1.000
_cell.length_b   1.000
_cell.length_c   1.000
_cell.angle_alpha   90.00
_cell.angle_beta   90.00
_cell.angle_gamma   90.00
#
_symmetry.space_group_name_H-M   'P 1'
#
loop_
_entity.id
_entity.type
_entity.pdbx_description
1 polymer ?
#
loop_
_entity_poly.entity_id
_entity_poly.type
_entity_poly.pdbx_seq_one_letter_code
_entity_poly.pdbx_strand_id
1 'polypeptide(L)'
;MKNCLVITTIMLVTAFCGFASADQIKLTDGTVIYGKVQDEFNPEVIVVETPSGTIPIYKDKILYIRKEARETVVRRVERVEPANQIGAERWYLGLDVGSSTAIGFCDGLPFGYYCNDTATAVRIGGGYQVSQFFGVEAAYADNGRLNISSFSASGNAKITEVQASAMGTFPFGNGFAAILKGGVTFWNKSSSGSFFTPPPPGESGAGLLLGVGGQYDFTEHIAARFMFEGRNVGEFNSPITGGTVNLSTFYLGLVYKI
;
A
#
# COMPACT_ATOMS: atom_id res chain seq x y z
N MET A 1 -18.60 -24.52 38.19
CA MET A 1 -17.37 -25.30 37.95
C MET A 1 -16.83 -24.87 36.60
N LYS A 2 -15.73 -24.10 36.59
CA LYS A 2 -14.37 -24.47 36.12
C LYS A 2 -14.28 -24.63 34.59
N ASN A 3 -13.31 -24.12 33.81
CA ASN A 3 -12.12 -23.26 33.92
C ASN A 3 -11.60 -23.03 32.46
N CYS A 4 -11.14 -21.84 32.04
CA CYS A 4 -9.73 -21.34 31.93
C CYS A 4 -8.83 -22.14 30.94
N LEU A 5 -7.97 -21.60 30.05
CA LEU A 5 -6.91 -20.55 30.19
C LEU A 5 -6.25 -20.31 28.78
N VAL A 6 -6.24 -19.10 28.19
CA VAL A 6 -5.18 -18.02 28.10
C VAL A 6 -3.83 -18.41 27.44
N ILE A 7 -3.42 -17.70 26.37
CA ILE A 7 -2.21 -16.82 26.21
C ILE A 7 -2.50 -15.78 25.08
N THR A 8 -2.95 -14.54 25.35
CA THR A 8 -2.20 -13.28 25.59
C THR A 8 -1.36 -12.83 24.37
N THR A 9 -1.62 -11.70 23.68
CA THR A 9 -1.17 -10.36 24.10
C THR A 9 -1.76 -9.22 23.20
N ILE A 10 -2.39 -8.23 23.85
CA ILE A 10 -2.67 -6.83 23.47
C ILE A 10 -3.55 -6.56 22.23
N MET A 11 -4.87 -6.60 22.44
CA MET A 11 -5.79 -5.55 22.01
C MET A 11 -6.80 -5.31 23.13
N LEU A 12 -6.72 -4.16 23.78
CA LEU A 12 -7.81 -3.63 24.59
C LEU A 12 -7.97 -2.14 24.26
N VAL A 13 -8.58 -1.86 23.11
CA VAL A 13 -9.34 -0.62 22.91
C VAL A 13 -10.80 -1.00 23.12
N THR A 14 -11.19 -1.18 24.38
CA THR A 14 -12.61 -1.26 24.75
C THR A 14 -13.15 0.15 24.87
N ALA A 15 -13.92 0.53 23.86
CA ALA A 15 -15.08 1.41 23.87
C ALA A 15 -15.33 2.21 25.17
N PHE A 16 -14.91 3.48 25.18
CA PHE A 16 -15.66 4.54 25.84
C PHE A 16 -16.78 4.98 24.90
N CYS A 17 -17.90 4.27 24.92
CA CYS A 17 -19.13 4.74 24.33
C CYS A 17 -19.88 5.54 25.41
N GLY A 18 -20.03 6.86 25.24
CA GLY A 18 -21.20 7.57 25.78
C GLY A 18 -21.03 8.84 26.63
N PHE A 19 -19.85 9.27 27.08
CA PHE A 19 -19.73 10.55 27.82
C PHE A 19 -18.46 11.31 27.43
N ALA A 20 -18.54 12.12 26.37
CA ALA A 20 -17.43 12.92 25.85
C ALA A 20 -17.29 14.33 26.49
N SER A 21 -18.04 14.63 27.56
CA SER A 21 -17.86 15.85 28.36
C SER A 21 -18.58 15.67 29.71
N ALA A 22 -17.84 15.59 30.81
CA ALA A 22 -18.38 15.58 32.16
C ALA A 22 -17.89 16.84 32.89
N ASP A 23 -18.80 17.64 33.43
CA ASP A 23 -18.44 18.80 34.23
C ASP A 23 -17.87 18.34 35.57
N GLN A 24 -16.88 19.07 36.07
CA GLN A 24 -16.32 18.84 37.40
C GLN A 24 -16.99 19.79 38.40
N ILE A 25 -17.65 19.22 39.41
CA ILE A 25 -18.38 19.96 40.44
C ILE A 25 -17.68 19.73 41.76
N LYS A 26 -17.15 20.79 42.38
CA LYS A 26 -16.51 20.71 43.68
C LYS A 26 -17.42 21.27 44.76
N LEU A 27 -17.65 20.47 45.81
CA LEU A 27 -18.47 20.84 46.95
C LEU A 27 -17.65 21.55 48.04
N THR A 28 -18.34 22.25 48.94
CA THR A 28 -17.74 23.00 50.06
C THR A 28 -17.04 22.10 51.07
N ASP A 29 -17.45 20.83 51.19
CA ASP A 29 -16.78 19.81 52.01
C ASP A 29 -15.51 19.21 51.35
N GLY A 30 -15.17 19.66 50.13
CA GLY A 30 -14.01 19.20 49.37
C GLY A 30 -14.28 18.03 48.43
N THR A 31 -15.48 17.42 48.47
CA THR A 31 -15.90 16.34 47.57
C THR A 31 -15.95 16.80 46.12
N VAL A 32 -15.54 15.95 45.18
CA VAL A 32 -15.55 16.22 43.73
C VAL A 32 -16.45 15.21 43.02
N ILE A 33 -17.40 15.72 42.24
CA ILE A 33 -18.37 14.94 41.45
C ILE A 33 -18.14 15.23 39.97
N TYR A 34 -18.19 14.17 39.16
CA TYR A 34 -18.10 14.25 37.70
C TYR A 34 -19.45 13.86 37.11
N GLY A 35 -20.03 14.75 36.31
CA GLY A 35 -21.33 14.50 35.68
C GLY A 35 -21.80 15.65 34.81
N LYS A 36 -22.90 15.46 34.09
CA LYS A 36 -23.51 16.55 33.33
C LYS A 36 -24.45 17.34 34.23
N VAL A 37 -24.25 18.65 34.26
CA VAL A 37 -25.16 19.58 34.93
C VAL A 37 -26.37 19.79 34.03
N GLN A 38 -27.55 19.32 34.46
CA GLN A 38 -28.82 19.66 33.83
C GLN A 38 -29.31 20.97 34.46
N ASP A 39 -29.35 22.04 33.68
CA ASP A 39 -29.90 23.30 34.14
C ASP A 39 -31.44 23.22 34.12
N GLU A 40 -32.02 23.33 35.33
CA GLU A 40 -33.34 23.88 35.67
C GLU A 40 -34.46 22.91 36.12
N PHE A 41 -34.92 23.12 37.36
CA PHE A 41 -36.33 23.01 37.80
C PHE A 41 -36.60 23.76 39.13
N ASN A 42 -35.56 24.09 39.91
CA ASN A 42 -35.67 24.89 41.15
C ASN A 42 -34.41 25.77 41.31
N PRO A 43 -34.53 27.08 41.63
CA PRO A 43 -33.38 27.98 41.79
C PRO A 43 -32.36 27.54 42.87
N GLU A 44 -32.71 26.64 43.79
CA GLU A 44 -31.84 26.20 44.90
C GLU A 44 -31.11 24.86 44.67
N VAL A 45 -31.53 24.05 43.69
CA VAL A 45 -31.01 22.68 43.50
C VAL A 45 -30.54 22.49 42.06
N ILE A 46 -29.33 21.95 41.91
CA ILE A 46 -28.76 21.52 40.63
C ILE A 46 -28.81 20.00 40.55
N VAL A 47 -29.24 19.47 39.42
CA VAL A 47 -29.31 18.03 39.18
C VAL A 47 -28.11 17.60 38.34
N VAL A 48 -27.35 16.64 38.84
CA VAL A 48 -26.14 16.12 38.18
C VAL A 48 -26.37 14.68 37.74
N GLU A 49 -26.25 14.43 36.44
CA GLU A 49 -26.28 13.07 35.90
C GLU A 49 -24.88 12.45 35.96
N THR A 50 -24.76 11.34 36.68
CA THR A 50 -23.55 10.53 36.80
C THR A 50 -23.77 9.14 36.21
N PRO A 51 -22.72 8.36 35.88
CA PRO A 51 -22.87 7.00 35.36
C PRO A 51 -23.64 6.05 36.29
N SER A 52 -23.64 6.33 37.60
CA SER A 52 -24.34 5.57 38.64
C SER A 52 -25.76 6.08 38.94
N GLY A 53 -26.22 7.13 38.25
CA GLY A 53 -27.55 7.71 38.42
C GLY A 53 -27.54 9.22 38.62
N THR A 54 -28.70 9.77 38.96
CA THR A 54 -28.90 11.21 39.10
C THR A 54 -28.78 11.64 40.56
N ILE A 55 -27.99 12.68 40.83
CA ILE A 55 -27.73 13.19 42.18
C ILE A 55 -28.21 14.65 42.27
N PRO A 56 -29.17 14.98 43.15
CA PRO A 56 -29.53 16.36 43.44
C PRO A 56 -28.50 17.00 44.39
N ILE A 57 -28.01 18.20 44.05
CA ILE A 57 -27.02 18.96 44.82
C ILE A 57 -27.58 20.35 45.11
N TYR A 58 -27.61 20.74 46.38
CA TYR A 58 -28.02 22.09 46.80
C TYR A 58 -26.90 23.10 46.53
N LYS A 59 -27.26 24.29 46.02
CA LYS A 59 -26.29 25.30 45.57
C LYS A 59 -25.42 25.87 46.69
N ASP A 60 -25.92 25.91 47.92
CA ASP A 60 -25.18 26.33 49.12
C ASP A 60 -23.96 25.42 49.42
N LYS A 61 -23.98 24.19 48.91
CA LYS A 61 -22.88 23.23 49.03
C LYS A 61 -21.90 23.26 47.87
N ILE A 62 -22.08 24.11 46.87
CA ILE A 62 -21.20 24.16 45.69
C ILE A 62 -20.12 25.22 45.90
N LEU A 63 -18.86 24.80 45.83
CA LEU A 63 -17.72 25.70 45.93
C LEU A 63 -17.43 26.36 44.57
N TYR A 64 -17.36 25.56 43.51
CA TYR A 64 -17.33 26.02 42.12
C TYR A 64 -17.69 24.90 41.16
N ILE A 65 -18.20 25.26 39.98
CA ILE A 65 -18.40 24.36 38.85
C ILE A 65 -17.36 24.71 37.79
N ARG A 66 -16.49 23.76 37.46
CA ARG A 66 -15.57 23.89 36.34
C ARG A 66 -16.22 23.21 35.14
N LYS A 67 -16.94 23.99 34.33
CA LYS A 67 -17.39 23.54 33.01
C LYS A 67 -16.15 23.33 32.16
N GLU A 68 -15.95 22.14 31.60
CA GLU A 68 -14.97 21.99 30.53
C GLU A 68 -15.50 22.84 29.38
N ALA A 69 -14.86 24.00 29.20
CA ALA A 69 -15.25 24.95 28.17
C ALA A 69 -15.27 24.19 26.85
N ARG A 70 -16.47 24.08 26.26
CA ARG A 70 -16.58 24.04 24.80
C ARG A 70 -15.88 25.31 24.34
N GLU A 71 -14.61 25.17 23.99
CA GLU A 71 -13.93 26.12 23.15
C GLU A 71 -14.74 26.10 21.86
N THR A 72 -15.73 26.98 21.82
CA THR A 72 -16.49 27.27 20.63
C THR A 72 -15.50 28.09 19.83
N VAL A 73 -14.55 27.40 19.22
CA VAL A 73 -13.69 27.95 18.20
C VAL A 73 -14.67 28.29 17.09
N VAL A 74 -15.22 29.50 17.16
CA VAL A 74 -15.64 30.25 15.98
C VAL A 74 -14.33 30.43 15.22
N ARG A 75 -13.90 29.35 14.56
CA ARG A 75 -13.05 29.46 13.39
C ARG A 75 -13.90 30.37 12.53
N ARG A 76 -13.49 31.65 12.48
CA ARG A 76 -13.52 32.39 11.23
C ARG A 76 -13.27 31.30 10.20
N VAL A 77 -14.28 31.03 9.38
CA VAL A 77 -14.03 30.34 8.13
C VAL A 77 -13.18 31.36 7.36
N GLU A 78 -11.92 31.50 7.75
CA GLU A 78 -10.84 31.32 6.79
C GLU A 78 -11.37 30.12 6.05
N ARG A 79 -11.88 30.43 4.86
CA ARG A 79 -11.82 29.50 3.76
C ARG A 79 -10.48 28.82 4.00
N VAL A 80 -10.52 27.63 4.60
CA VAL A 80 -9.51 26.65 4.38
C VAL A 80 -9.72 26.52 2.90
N GLU A 81 -8.99 27.35 2.14
CA GLU A 81 -8.50 26.93 0.85
C GLU A 81 -8.15 25.50 1.16
N PRO A 82 -8.83 24.52 0.54
CA PRO A 82 -8.29 23.19 0.64
C PRO A 82 -6.83 23.43 0.33
N ALA A 83 -5.95 23.00 1.21
CA ALA A 83 -4.58 22.83 0.83
C ALA A 83 -4.61 21.70 -0.23
N ASN A 84 -5.22 21.96 -1.39
CA ASN A 84 -4.57 22.15 -2.66
C ASN A 84 -3.09 22.52 -2.48
N GLN A 85 -2.36 21.64 -1.81
CA GLN A 85 -1.01 21.25 -2.13
C GLN A 85 -1.10 20.53 -3.50
N ILE A 86 -1.66 21.21 -4.50
CA ILE A 86 -1.40 20.90 -5.91
C ILE A 86 -0.07 21.59 -6.14
N GLY A 87 0.98 20.77 -6.17
CA GLY A 87 2.36 21.18 -5.97
C GLY A 87 2.72 20.79 -4.54
N ALA A 88 3.48 19.72 -4.32
CA ALA A 88 4.90 19.86 -4.65
C ALA A 88 5.41 18.92 -5.73
N GLU A 89 4.98 17.67 -5.85
CA GLU A 89 5.59 16.76 -6.83
C GLU A 89 4.54 15.75 -7.30
N ARG A 90 4.11 15.88 -8.56
CA ARG A 90 3.05 15.02 -9.13
C ARG A 90 3.60 14.08 -10.16
N TRP A 91 4.71 14.43 -10.80
CA TRP A 91 5.38 13.53 -11.71
C TRP A 91 6.44 12.77 -10.94
N TYR A 92 6.77 11.57 -11.39
CA TYR A 92 7.93 10.87 -10.89
C TYR A 92 8.56 10.04 -12.00
N LEU A 93 9.85 9.79 -11.86
CA LEU A 93 10.64 8.91 -12.69
C LEU A 93 11.19 7.79 -11.81
N GLY A 94 11.05 6.55 -12.26
CA GLY A 94 11.53 5.36 -11.58
C GLY A 94 12.58 4.64 -12.43
N LEU A 95 13.65 4.20 -11.77
CA LEU A 95 14.60 3.24 -12.33
C LEU A 95 14.68 2.05 -11.38
N ASP A 96 14.40 0.85 -11.89
CA ASP A 96 14.45 -0.38 -11.11
C ASP A 96 15.35 -1.42 -11.78
N VAL A 97 15.98 -2.24 -10.96
CA VAL A 97 16.77 -3.41 -11.34
C VAL A 97 16.37 -4.60 -10.48
N GLY A 98 16.42 -5.79 -11.03
CA GLY A 98 16.13 -6.98 -10.25
C GLY A 98 16.21 -8.26 -11.06
N SER A 99 15.36 -9.21 -10.73
CA SER A 99 15.41 -10.58 -11.26
C SER A 99 14.02 -11.00 -11.72
N SER A 100 13.93 -11.42 -12.97
CA SER A 100 12.74 -12.01 -13.56
C SER A 100 12.89 -13.52 -13.67
N THR A 101 11.84 -14.25 -13.32
CA THR A 101 11.74 -15.71 -13.43
C THR A 101 10.54 -16.06 -14.30
N ALA A 102 10.79 -16.85 -15.35
CA ALA A 102 9.80 -17.32 -16.30
C ALA A 102 9.30 -18.71 -15.91
N ILE A 103 8.24 -18.73 -15.09
CA ILE A 103 7.65 -19.96 -14.55
C ILE A 103 7.02 -20.75 -15.69
N GLY A 104 7.42 -22.02 -15.85
CA GLY A 104 6.99 -22.91 -16.93
C GLY A 104 7.91 -22.89 -18.16
N PHE A 105 8.93 -22.03 -18.21
CA PHE A 105 9.82 -21.93 -19.38
C PHE A 105 10.69 -23.17 -19.60
N CYS A 106 11.12 -23.84 -18.52
CA CYS A 106 11.96 -25.03 -18.58
C CYS A 106 11.16 -26.35 -18.48
N ASP A 107 9.83 -26.28 -18.40
CA ASP A 107 8.99 -27.46 -18.20
C ASP A 107 8.96 -28.32 -19.47
N GLY A 108 9.02 -29.65 -19.29
CA GLY A 108 8.96 -30.60 -20.39
C GLY A 108 10.27 -30.79 -21.18
N LEU A 109 11.38 -30.20 -20.75
CA LEU A 109 12.67 -30.35 -21.42
C LEU A 109 13.22 -31.79 -21.31
N PRO A 110 13.72 -32.39 -22.42
CA PRO A 110 14.33 -33.71 -22.40
C PRO A 110 15.60 -33.78 -21.54
N PHE A 111 16.00 -34.99 -21.17
CA PHE A 111 17.30 -35.22 -20.54
C PHE A 111 18.46 -34.74 -21.43
N GLY A 112 19.45 -34.06 -20.84
CA GLY A 112 20.61 -33.50 -21.56
C GLY A 112 20.47 -32.02 -21.96
N TYR A 113 19.39 -31.35 -21.53
CA TYR A 113 19.21 -29.90 -21.66
C TYR A 113 19.45 -29.19 -20.32
N TYR A 114 20.17 -28.08 -20.38
CA TYR A 114 20.38 -27.15 -19.29
C TYR A 114 19.57 -25.88 -19.58
N CYS A 115 18.68 -25.53 -18.66
CA CYS A 115 17.78 -24.38 -18.81
C CYS A 115 17.90 -23.46 -17.61
N ASN A 116 17.95 -22.16 -17.88
CA ASN A 116 17.89 -21.11 -16.88
C ASN A 116 16.68 -20.24 -17.17
N ASP A 117 15.69 -20.31 -16.27
CA ASP A 117 14.43 -19.57 -16.30
C ASP A 117 14.53 -18.19 -15.64
N THR A 118 15.71 -17.83 -15.12
CA THR A 118 15.94 -16.60 -14.38
C THR A 118 16.90 -15.68 -15.12
N ALA A 119 16.58 -14.39 -15.16
CA ALA A 119 17.38 -13.37 -15.83
C ALA A 119 17.34 -12.03 -15.08
N THR A 120 18.36 -11.20 -15.29
CA THR A 120 18.38 -9.83 -14.77
C THR A 120 17.34 -8.98 -15.50
N ALA A 121 16.51 -8.28 -14.73
CA ALA A 121 15.50 -7.37 -15.22
C ALA A 121 15.87 -5.92 -14.92
N VAL A 122 15.60 -5.02 -15.86
CA VAL A 122 15.75 -3.57 -15.69
C VAL A 122 14.48 -2.90 -16.17
N ARG A 123 14.00 -1.91 -15.42
CA ARG A 123 12.81 -1.14 -15.76
C ARG A 123 13.06 0.34 -15.60
N ILE A 124 12.60 1.12 -16.56
CA ILE A 124 12.50 2.57 -16.45
C ILE A 124 11.04 2.97 -16.66
N GLY A 125 10.54 3.87 -15.83
CA GLY A 125 9.15 4.30 -15.92
C GLY A 125 8.96 5.73 -15.47
N GLY A 126 7.85 6.31 -15.91
CA GLY A 126 7.38 7.61 -15.47
C GLY A 126 5.93 7.49 -15.02
N GLY A 127 5.57 8.19 -13.96
CA GLY A 127 4.22 8.19 -13.46
C GLY A 127 3.73 9.56 -13.03
N TYR A 128 2.42 9.62 -12.82
CA TYR A 128 1.73 10.79 -12.34
C TYR A 128 0.86 10.44 -11.14
N GLN A 129 1.12 11.11 -10.02
CA GLN A 129 0.35 11.00 -8.79
C GLN A 129 -0.90 11.88 -8.87
N VAL A 130 -2.05 11.22 -9.02
CA VAL A 130 -3.35 11.89 -9.09
C VAL A 130 -3.76 12.37 -7.71
N SER A 131 -3.60 11.51 -6.69
CA SER A 131 -3.85 11.79 -5.28
C SER A 131 -2.82 11.07 -4.40
N GLN A 132 -2.75 11.36 -3.09
CA GLN A 132 -1.83 10.65 -2.18
C GLN A 132 -1.98 9.11 -2.19
N PHE A 133 -3.14 8.60 -2.61
CA PHE A 133 -3.42 7.16 -2.65
C PHE A 133 -3.39 6.54 -4.04
N PHE A 134 -3.45 7.35 -5.10
CA PHE A 134 -3.64 6.87 -6.46
C PHE A 134 -2.75 7.58 -7.47
N GLY A 135 -2.10 6.81 -8.32
CA GLY A 135 -1.30 7.29 -9.43
C GLY A 135 -1.44 6.39 -10.66
N VAL A 136 -0.82 6.82 -11.74
CA VAL A 136 -0.68 6.03 -12.96
C VAL A 136 0.79 5.97 -13.35
N GLU A 137 1.22 4.83 -13.92
CA GLU A 137 2.61 4.59 -14.32
C GLU A 137 2.64 3.97 -15.71
N ALA A 138 3.50 4.53 -16.57
CA ALA A 138 3.92 3.92 -17.82
C ALA A 138 5.40 3.54 -17.70
N ALA A 139 5.75 2.30 -18.08
CA ALA A 139 7.10 1.81 -17.94
C ALA A 139 7.54 0.95 -19.12
N TYR A 140 8.84 0.92 -19.37
CA TYR A 140 9.48 -0.03 -20.26
C TYR A 140 10.38 -0.94 -19.43
N ALA A 141 10.23 -2.26 -19.59
CA ALA A 141 11.02 -3.26 -18.90
C ALA A 141 11.74 -4.18 -19.88
N ASP A 142 13.02 -4.42 -19.63
CA ASP A 142 13.81 -5.48 -20.25
C ASP A 142 13.98 -6.58 -19.20
N ASN A 143 13.35 -7.73 -19.40
CA ASN A 143 13.40 -8.86 -18.48
C ASN A 143 14.58 -9.80 -18.78
N GLY A 144 15.54 -9.35 -19.58
CA GLY A 144 16.75 -10.09 -19.87
C GLY A 144 16.53 -11.27 -20.80
N ARG A 145 17.49 -12.19 -20.78
CA ARG A 145 17.56 -13.36 -21.68
C ARG A 145 17.52 -14.64 -20.88
N LEU A 146 16.52 -15.46 -21.15
CA LEU A 146 16.41 -16.84 -20.68
C LEU A 146 17.25 -17.71 -21.60
N ASN A 147 17.98 -18.67 -21.05
CA ASN A 147 18.95 -19.47 -21.82
C ASN A 147 18.60 -20.95 -21.74
N ILE A 148 18.68 -21.63 -22.89
CA ILE A 148 18.57 -23.08 -23.02
C ILE A 148 19.81 -23.56 -23.78
N SER A 149 20.45 -24.61 -23.28
CA SER A 149 21.63 -25.22 -23.91
C SER A 149 21.57 -26.74 -23.81
N SER A 150 22.16 -27.43 -24.78
CA SER A 150 22.47 -28.85 -24.74
C SER A 150 23.95 -29.06 -25.10
N PHE A 151 24.39 -30.31 -25.17
CA PHE A 151 25.77 -30.64 -25.54
C PHE A 151 26.18 -30.15 -26.93
N SER A 152 25.23 -29.95 -27.84
CA SER A 152 25.48 -29.61 -29.25
C SER A 152 24.83 -28.30 -29.73
N ALA A 153 24.01 -27.65 -28.91
CA ALA A 153 23.26 -26.47 -29.33
C ALA A 153 22.94 -25.52 -28.17
N SER A 154 22.70 -24.25 -28.48
CA SER A 154 22.28 -23.23 -27.53
C SER A 154 21.21 -22.32 -28.13
N GLY A 155 20.41 -21.71 -27.25
CA GLY A 155 19.30 -20.85 -27.60
C GLY A 155 18.99 -19.90 -26.46
N ASN A 156 18.45 -18.74 -26.79
CA ASN A 156 17.96 -17.79 -25.81
C ASN A 156 16.61 -17.20 -26.24
N ALA A 157 15.85 -16.76 -25.25
CA ALA A 157 14.63 -15.98 -25.43
C ALA A 157 14.75 -14.68 -24.65
N LYS A 158 14.63 -13.55 -25.33
CA LYS A 158 14.61 -12.22 -24.73
C LYS A 158 13.17 -11.72 -24.63
N ILE A 159 12.78 -11.21 -23.45
CA ILE A 159 11.44 -10.66 -23.21
C ILE A 159 11.56 -9.18 -22.84
N THR A 160 10.91 -8.32 -23.61
CA THR A 160 10.79 -6.87 -23.34
C THR A 160 9.32 -6.49 -23.27
N GLU A 161 8.99 -5.47 -22.49
CA GLU A 161 7.60 -5.07 -22.29
C GLU A 161 7.39 -3.57 -22.10
N VAL A 162 6.21 -3.12 -22.53
CA VAL A 162 5.65 -1.80 -22.21
C VAL A 162 4.48 -2.02 -21.26
N GLN A 163 4.51 -1.35 -20.12
CA GLN A 163 3.51 -1.46 -19.06
C GLN A 163 2.70 -0.17 -18.98
N ALA A 164 1.39 -0.30 -18.78
CA ALA A 164 0.49 0.79 -18.41
C ALA A 164 -0.31 0.34 -17.18
N SER A 165 -0.21 1.10 -16.09
CA SER A 165 -0.70 0.63 -14.79
C SER A 165 -1.24 1.74 -13.91
N ALA A 166 -2.18 1.36 -13.05
CA ALA A 166 -2.61 2.14 -11.91
C ALA A 166 -1.79 1.73 -10.68
N MET A 167 -1.45 2.72 -9.86
CA MET A 167 -0.66 2.59 -8.65
C MET A 167 -1.54 2.97 -7.46
N GLY A 168 -1.65 2.08 -6.48
CA GLY A 168 -2.23 2.36 -5.17
C GLY A 168 -1.11 2.55 -4.15
N THR A 169 -1.10 3.68 -3.45
CA THR A 169 -0.08 4.00 -2.44
C THR A 169 -0.74 4.17 -1.09
N PHE A 170 -0.33 3.41 -0.08
CA PHE A 170 -0.86 3.53 1.27
C PHE A 170 0.25 3.98 2.23
N PRO A 171 0.35 5.29 2.55
CA PRO A 171 1.33 5.79 3.50
C PRO A 171 0.96 5.37 4.92
N PHE A 172 1.90 4.79 5.66
CA PHE A 172 1.68 4.34 7.05
C PHE A 172 2.63 4.98 8.06
N GLY A 173 3.32 6.05 7.67
CA GLY A 173 4.12 6.92 8.54
C GLY A 173 5.63 6.77 8.36
N ASN A 174 6.39 7.78 8.83
CA ASN A 174 7.86 7.81 8.79
C ASN A 174 8.48 7.64 7.40
N GLY A 175 7.82 8.16 6.35
CA GLY A 175 8.28 8.03 4.96
C GLY A 175 8.04 6.65 4.33
N PHE A 176 7.40 5.73 5.04
CA PHE A 176 7.05 4.42 4.48
C PHE A 176 5.65 4.41 3.84
N ALA A 177 5.56 3.72 2.71
CA ALA A 177 4.31 3.44 2.02
C ALA A 177 4.27 2.02 1.49
N ALA A 178 3.08 1.41 1.51
CA ALA A 178 2.80 0.18 0.80
C ALA A 178 2.32 0.52 -0.61
N ILE A 179 2.73 -0.28 -1.60
CA ILE A 179 2.38 -0.07 -3.00
C ILE A 179 1.62 -1.27 -3.53
N LEU A 180 0.54 -1.00 -4.24
CA LEU A 180 -0.15 -1.94 -5.11
C LEU A 180 -0.06 -1.44 -6.54
N LYS A 181 0.06 -2.36 -7.48
CA LYS A 181 0.09 -2.08 -8.91
C LYS A 181 -0.87 -3.00 -9.62
N GLY A 182 -1.66 -2.43 -10.53
CA GLY A 182 -2.57 -3.19 -11.38
C GLY A 182 -2.65 -2.57 -12.75
N GLY A 183 -2.57 -3.37 -13.80
CA GLY A 183 -2.57 -2.84 -15.16
C GLY A 183 -2.47 -3.88 -16.24
N VAL A 184 -1.95 -3.44 -17.38
CA VAL A 184 -1.69 -4.26 -18.56
C VAL A 184 -0.24 -4.15 -18.97
N THR A 185 0.30 -5.25 -19.49
CA THR A 185 1.61 -5.30 -20.10
C THR A 185 1.48 -5.73 -21.55
N PHE A 186 2.23 -5.09 -22.44
CA PHE A 186 2.40 -5.48 -23.83
C PHE A 186 3.83 -5.99 -23.99
N TRP A 187 3.98 -7.29 -24.22
CA TRP A 187 5.28 -7.95 -24.25
C TRP A 187 5.66 -8.34 -25.67
N ASN A 188 6.96 -8.36 -25.93
CA ASN A 188 7.59 -8.86 -27.14
C ASN A 188 8.68 -9.86 -26.76
N LYS A 189 8.67 -11.00 -27.43
CA LYS A 189 9.63 -12.08 -27.31
C LYS A 189 10.42 -12.21 -28.60
N SER A 190 11.74 -12.28 -28.46
CA SER A 190 12.64 -12.66 -29.56
C SER A 190 13.47 -13.86 -29.15
N SER A 191 13.57 -14.85 -30.04
CA SER A 191 14.34 -16.06 -29.81
C SER A 191 15.48 -16.17 -30.82
N SER A 192 16.65 -16.59 -30.35
CA SER A 192 17.83 -16.73 -31.20
C SER A 192 18.71 -17.89 -30.72
N GLY A 193 19.53 -18.44 -31.62
CA GLY A 193 20.49 -19.51 -31.31
C GLY A 193 20.39 -20.70 -32.26
N SER A 194 21.29 -21.66 -32.11
CA SER A 194 21.39 -22.82 -33.00
C SER A 194 20.20 -23.79 -32.90
N PHE A 195 19.47 -23.79 -31.77
CA PHE A 195 18.18 -24.49 -31.65
C PHE A 195 17.09 -23.95 -32.58
N PHE A 196 17.26 -22.73 -33.06
CA PHE A 196 16.24 -21.95 -33.74
C PHE A 196 16.75 -21.58 -35.13
N THR A 197 17.02 -22.58 -35.99
CA THR A 197 17.52 -22.34 -37.36
C THR A 197 16.52 -22.85 -38.41
N PRO A 198 15.85 -21.94 -39.16
CA PRO A 198 15.88 -20.47 -39.03
C PRO A 198 15.21 -19.97 -37.73
N PRO A 199 15.52 -18.75 -37.25
CA PRO A 199 14.92 -18.21 -36.03
C PRO A 199 13.40 -18.16 -36.16
N PRO A 200 12.64 -18.58 -35.12
CA PRO A 200 11.20 -18.42 -35.15
C PRO A 200 10.87 -16.91 -35.20
N PRO A 201 9.72 -16.55 -35.80
CA PRO A 201 9.25 -15.18 -35.77
C PRO A 201 9.10 -14.68 -34.32
N GLY A 202 9.29 -13.37 -34.12
CA GLY A 202 9.03 -12.75 -32.84
C GLY A 202 7.57 -12.92 -32.44
N GLU A 203 7.33 -13.19 -31.16
CA GLU A 203 5.98 -13.31 -30.60
C GLU A 203 5.68 -12.08 -29.76
N SER A 204 4.44 -11.62 -29.81
CA SER A 204 3.97 -10.47 -29.03
C SER A 204 2.61 -10.75 -28.44
N GLY A 205 2.31 -10.16 -27.30
CA GLY A 205 1.01 -10.32 -26.68
C GLY A 205 0.73 -9.26 -25.63
N ALA A 206 -0.47 -9.35 -25.06
CA ALA A 206 -0.89 -8.53 -23.92
C ALA A 206 -1.23 -9.44 -22.74
N GLY A 207 -0.99 -8.94 -21.54
CA GLY A 207 -1.27 -9.67 -20.29
C GLY A 207 -1.72 -8.74 -19.19
N LEU A 208 -2.37 -9.32 -18.17
CA LEU A 208 -2.65 -8.62 -16.92
C LEU A 208 -1.37 -8.52 -16.08
N LEU A 209 -1.15 -7.34 -15.52
CA LEU A 209 -0.05 -7.03 -14.62
C LEU A 209 -0.61 -6.76 -13.23
N LEU A 210 -0.10 -7.50 -12.23
CA LEU A 210 -0.39 -7.27 -10.82
C LEU A 210 0.91 -7.19 -10.04
N GLY A 211 1.00 -6.29 -9.08
CA GLY A 211 2.17 -6.15 -8.24
C GLY A 211 1.87 -5.60 -6.86
N VAL A 212 2.78 -5.92 -5.94
CA VAL A 212 2.77 -5.44 -4.56
C VAL A 212 4.19 -5.10 -4.14
N GLY A 213 4.35 -4.08 -3.32
CA GLY A 213 5.65 -3.62 -2.91
C GLY A 213 5.58 -2.61 -1.79
N GLY A 214 6.68 -1.92 -1.59
CA GLY A 214 6.78 -0.83 -0.65
C GLY A 214 7.77 0.21 -1.12
N GLN A 215 7.67 1.37 -0.50
CA GLN A 215 8.51 2.52 -0.76
C GLN A 215 8.93 3.16 0.54
N TYR A 216 10.15 3.68 0.54
CA TYR A 216 10.71 4.48 1.60
C TYR A 216 11.24 5.79 1.04
N ASP A 217 10.64 6.90 1.47
CA ASP A 217 11.01 8.25 1.10
C ASP A 217 12.19 8.71 1.98
N PHE A 218 13.39 8.80 1.41
CA PHE A 218 14.57 9.33 2.10
C PHE A 218 14.50 10.85 2.24
N THR A 219 13.98 11.49 1.20
CA THR A 219 13.78 12.94 1.10
C THR A 219 12.45 13.18 0.38
N GLU A 220 12.05 14.45 0.26
CA GLU A 220 10.84 14.81 -0.48
C GLU A 220 10.90 14.34 -1.95
N HIS A 221 12.10 14.34 -2.56
CA HIS A 221 12.30 14.06 -3.98
C HIS A 221 12.80 12.64 -4.28
N ILE A 222 13.45 11.96 -3.33
CA ILE A 222 14.11 10.66 -3.57
C ILE A 222 13.52 9.59 -2.65
N ALA A 223 13.08 8.49 -3.27
CA ALA A 223 12.59 7.32 -2.58
C ALA A 223 13.24 6.03 -3.09
N ALA A 224 13.45 5.05 -2.20
CA ALA A 224 13.69 3.67 -2.59
C ALA A 224 12.37 2.94 -2.75
N ARG A 225 12.28 2.08 -3.76
CA ARG A 225 11.12 1.24 -4.03
C ARG A 225 11.54 -0.21 -4.15
N PHE A 226 10.73 -1.11 -3.62
CA PHE A 226 10.80 -2.52 -3.94
C PHE A 226 9.45 -2.99 -4.47
N MET A 227 9.46 -3.91 -5.43
CA MET A 227 8.23 -4.40 -6.07
C MET A 227 8.36 -5.88 -6.42
N PHE A 228 7.28 -6.61 -6.19
CA PHE A 228 7.05 -7.96 -6.71
C PHE A 228 5.91 -7.89 -7.70
N GLU A 229 6.14 -8.34 -8.93
CA GLU A 229 5.19 -8.27 -10.03
C GLU A 229 4.97 -9.66 -10.64
N GLY A 230 3.70 -10.01 -10.83
CA GLY A 230 3.27 -11.18 -11.57
C GLY A 230 2.50 -10.74 -12.81
N ARG A 231 2.76 -11.41 -13.93
CA ARG A 231 1.99 -11.23 -15.16
C ARG A 231 1.93 -12.50 -15.98
N ASN A 232 0.84 -12.65 -16.70
CA ASN A 232 0.65 -13.76 -17.62
C ASN A 232 1.25 -13.38 -18.97
N VAL A 233 2.20 -14.18 -19.46
CA VAL A 233 2.82 -14.01 -20.77
C VAL A 233 2.35 -15.11 -21.73
N GLY A 234 1.04 -15.36 -21.74
CA GLY A 234 0.38 -16.25 -22.71
C GLY A 234 0.94 -17.67 -22.81
N GLU A 235 0.55 -18.36 -23.87
CA GLU A 235 1.13 -19.64 -24.28
C GLU A 235 2.29 -19.40 -25.24
N PHE A 236 3.46 -19.98 -24.95
CA PHE A 236 4.54 -19.98 -25.92
C PHE A 236 4.32 -21.09 -26.94
N ASN A 237 4.24 -20.72 -28.21
CA ASN A 237 4.24 -21.65 -29.34
C ASN A 237 5.69 -22.03 -29.70
N SER A 238 6.39 -22.70 -28.77
CA SER A 238 7.72 -23.26 -29.00
C SER A 238 7.63 -24.74 -29.36
N PRO A 239 8.37 -25.24 -30.38
CA PRO A 239 8.43 -26.68 -30.69
C PRO A 239 9.03 -27.53 -29.56
N ILE A 240 9.68 -26.90 -28.57
CA ILE A 240 10.48 -27.56 -27.52
C ILE A 240 9.92 -27.30 -26.12
N THR A 241 9.32 -26.13 -25.89
CA THR A 241 8.85 -25.65 -24.57
C THR A 241 7.43 -25.09 -24.69
N GLY A 242 6.52 -25.89 -25.26
CA GLY A 242 5.12 -25.53 -25.39
C GLY A 242 4.43 -25.46 -24.02
N GLY A 243 3.73 -24.36 -23.74
CA GLY A 243 2.97 -24.19 -22.50
C GLY A 243 2.71 -22.75 -22.09
N THR A 244 1.84 -22.56 -21.09
CA THR A 244 1.56 -21.26 -20.47
C THR A 244 2.76 -20.82 -19.65
N VAL A 245 3.33 -19.67 -19.97
CA VAL A 245 4.41 -19.08 -19.16
C VAL A 245 3.91 -17.86 -18.41
N ASN A 246 4.31 -17.78 -17.15
CA ASN A 246 4.06 -16.65 -16.30
C ASN A 246 5.38 -15.99 -15.93
N LEU A 247 5.42 -14.67 -15.97
CA LEU A 247 6.61 -13.90 -15.66
C LEU A 247 6.44 -13.27 -14.29
N SER A 248 7.24 -13.74 -13.33
CA SER A 248 7.38 -13.15 -12.01
C SER A 248 8.64 -12.30 -11.99
N THR A 249 8.60 -11.11 -11.40
CA THR A 249 9.77 -10.23 -11.32
C THR A 249 9.82 -9.51 -9.99
N PHE A 250 10.96 -9.58 -9.34
CA PHE A 250 11.28 -8.74 -8.20
C PHE A 250 12.17 -7.59 -8.65
N TYR A 251 11.89 -6.40 -8.14
CA TYR A 251 12.57 -5.15 -8.45
C TYR A 251 12.99 -4.43 -7.17
N LEU A 252 14.18 -3.82 -7.22
CA LEU A 252 14.65 -2.77 -6.33
C LEU A 252 14.99 -1.55 -7.17
N GLY A 253 14.55 -0.37 -6.75
CA GLY A 253 14.71 0.82 -7.55
C GLY A 253 14.74 2.10 -6.76
N LEU A 254 15.00 3.17 -7.49
CA LEU A 254 14.93 4.55 -7.02
C LEU A 254 13.83 5.27 -7.78
N VAL A 255 13.11 6.11 -7.05
CA VAL A 255 12.07 7.00 -7.59
C VAL A 255 12.49 8.43 -7.30
N TYR A 256 12.56 9.23 -8.35
CA TYR A 256 12.74 10.67 -8.28
C TYR A 256 11.41 11.35 -8.57
N LYS A 257 10.90 12.08 -7.59
CA LYS A 257 9.64 12.83 -7.67
C LYS A 257 9.96 14.27 -8.17
N ILE A 258 9.02 14.85 -8.94
CA ILE A 258 9.13 16.09 -9.72
C ILE A 258 7.88 16.96 -9.55
#